data_AF-A0A2G6UEG9-F1
#
_entry.id   AF-A0A2G6UEG9-F1
#
_cell.length_a   1.000
_cell.length_b   1.000
_cell.length_c   1.000
_cell.angle_alpha   90.00
_cell.angle_beta   90.00
_cell.angle_gamma   90.00
#
_symmetry.space_group_name_H-M   'P 1'
#
loop_
_entity.id
_entity.type
_entity.pdbx_description
1 polymer ?
#
loop_
_entity_poly.entity_id
_entity_poly.type
_entity_poly.pdbx_seq_one_letter_code
_entity_poly.pdbx_strand_id
1 'polypeptide(L)'
;MEGVNNLSVKDIISENLEFFFKLDQAGVKTIKAAIDLKHVHDVYLTYSWIESIKERKSVTASQCKVCTGTVEKAIALMTRKLKTETANPTFK
;
A
#
# COMPACT_ATOMS: atom_id res chain seq x y z
N MET A 1 -0.75 16.93 -29.10
CA MET A 1 -1.23 15.54 -29.00
C MET A 1 -0.20 14.80 -28.18
N GLU A 2 -0.54 14.49 -26.94
CA GLU A 2 0.36 13.81 -25.99
C GLU A 2 0.72 12.42 -26.55
N GLY A 3 2.02 12.18 -26.67
CA GLY A 3 2.54 10.91 -27.17
C GLY A 3 2.14 9.78 -26.24
N VAL A 4 1.62 8.70 -26.82
CA VAL A 4 1.46 7.43 -26.13
C VAL A 4 2.86 6.99 -25.72
N ASN A 5 3.24 7.26 -24.47
CA ASN A 5 4.47 6.73 -23.90
C ASN A 5 4.31 5.22 -23.86
N ASN A 6 4.89 4.53 -24.85
CA ASN A 6 5.06 3.08 -24.84
C ASN A 6 6.09 2.72 -23.76
N LEU A 7 5.72 2.90 -22.49
CA LEU A 7 6.48 2.36 -21.38
C LEU A 7 6.43 0.84 -21.50
N SER A 8 7.60 0.23 -21.60
CA SER A 8 7.68 -1.22 -21.52
C SER A 8 7.35 -1.66 -20.10
N VAL A 9 6.95 -2.93 -19.94
CA VAL A 9 6.78 -3.53 -18.60
C VAL A 9 8.04 -3.37 -17.76
N LYS A 10 9.22 -3.41 -18.40
CA LYS A 10 10.52 -3.21 -17.74
C LYS A 10 10.68 -1.80 -17.19
N ASP A 11 10.21 -0.78 -17.89
CA ASP A 11 10.30 0.62 -17.44
C ASP A 11 9.40 0.83 -16.22
N ILE A 12 8.16 0.33 -16.27
CA ILE A 12 7.23 0.37 -15.13
C ILE A 12 7.83 -0.35 -13.93
N ILE A 13 8.44 -1.53 -14.13
CA ILE A 13 9.06 -2.26 -13.03
C ILE A 13 10.21 -1.47 -12.42
N SER A 14 11.08 -0.91 -13.28
CA SER A 14 12.27 -0.17 -12.85
C SER A 14 11.91 1.08 -12.04
N GLU A 15 10.89 1.83 -12.48
CA GLU A 15 10.37 3.01 -11.78
C GLU A 15 9.74 2.68 -10.42
N ASN A 16 9.29 1.44 -10.22
CA ASN A 16 8.53 1.01 -9.04
C ASN A 16 9.28 0.00 -8.16
N LEU A 17 10.59 -0.23 -8.37
CA LEU A 17 11.39 -1.19 -7.60
C LEU A 17 11.32 -0.95 -6.09
N GLU A 18 11.40 0.32 -5.65
CA GLU A 18 11.30 0.67 -4.24
C GLU A 18 9.93 0.28 -3.66
N PHE A 19 8.85 0.44 -4.44
CA PHE A 19 7.51 0.06 -4.02
C PHE A 19 7.37 -1.47 -3.93
N PHE A 20 7.90 -2.22 -4.89
CA PHE A 20 7.89 -3.67 -4.83
C PHE A 20 8.71 -4.21 -3.66
N PHE A 21 9.86 -3.62 -3.37
CA PHE A 21 10.66 -3.96 -2.19
C PHE A 21 9.87 -3.73 -0.90
N LYS A 22 9.16 -2.61 -0.79
CA LYS A 22 8.30 -2.28 0.35
C LYS A 22 7.15 -3.28 0.53
N LEU A 23 6.51 -3.68 -0.57
CA LEU A 23 5.49 -4.72 -0.56
C LEU A 23 6.08 -6.06 -0.08
N ASP A 24 7.27 -6.41 -0.54
CA ASP A 24 7.96 -7.64 -0.14
C ASP A 24 8.30 -7.65 1.35
N GLN A 25 8.86 -6.55 1.88
CA GLN A 25 9.13 -6.38 3.31
C GLN A 25 7.87 -6.46 4.17
N ALA A 26 6.75 -5.99 3.65
CA ALA A 26 5.46 -6.13 4.31
C ALA A 26 4.83 -7.53 4.12
N GLY A 27 5.49 -8.46 3.43
CA GLY A 27 4.96 -9.81 3.18
C GLY A 27 3.82 -9.85 2.16
N VAL A 28 3.70 -8.85 1.29
CA VAL A 28 2.71 -8.81 0.20
C VAL A 28 3.31 -9.46 -1.03
N LYS A 29 3.02 -10.75 -1.23
CA LYS A 29 3.64 -11.58 -2.29
C LYS A 29 2.83 -11.66 -3.59
N THR A 30 1.60 -11.12 -3.60
CA THR A 30 0.73 -11.19 -4.77
C THR A 30 0.13 -9.82 -5.09
N ILE A 31 -0.10 -9.56 -6.37
CA ILE A 31 -0.80 -8.36 -6.85
C ILE A 31 -2.19 -8.28 -6.21
N LYS A 32 -2.88 -9.42 -6.08
CA LYS A 32 -4.20 -9.49 -5.43
C LYS A 32 -4.16 -8.96 -4.00
N ALA A 33 -3.16 -9.36 -3.20
CA ALA A 33 -3.01 -8.87 -1.84
C ALA A 33 -2.71 -7.36 -1.78
N ALA A 34 -1.94 -6.83 -2.73
CA ALA A 34 -1.71 -5.38 -2.83
C ALA A 34 -3.00 -4.61 -3.17
N ILE A 35 -3.81 -5.13 -4.09
CA ILE A 35 -5.12 -4.58 -4.44
C ILE A 35 -6.06 -4.60 -3.22
N ASP A 36 -6.08 -5.70 -2.46
CA ASP A 36 -6.92 -5.83 -1.28
C ASP A 36 -6.55 -4.80 -0.20
N LEU A 37 -5.25 -4.60 0.03
CA LEU A 37 -4.76 -3.57 0.97
C LEU A 37 -5.09 -2.15 0.49
N LYS A 38 -5.01 -1.89 -0.82
CA LYS A 38 -5.46 -0.61 -1.40
C LYS A 38 -6.94 -0.38 -1.17
N HIS A 39 -7.77 -1.40 -1.40
CA HIS A 39 -9.21 -1.32 -1.14
C HIS A 39 -9.52 -1.01 0.33
N VAL A 40 -8.87 -1.71 1.26
CA VAL A 40 -9.03 -1.46 2.71
C VAL A 40 -8.66 -0.02 3.07
N HIS A 41 -7.56 0.50 2.52
CA HIS A 41 -7.15 1.88 2.73
C HIS A 41 -8.16 2.89 2.16
N ASP A 42 -8.72 2.63 0.97
CA ASP A 42 -9.71 3.51 0.37
C ASP A 42 -10.99 3.57 1.21
N VAL A 43 -11.45 2.42 1.70
CA VAL A 43 -12.57 2.35 2.66
C VAL A 43 -12.24 3.14 3.93
N TYR A 44 -11.03 3.01 4.49
CA TYR A 44 -10.60 3.78 5.65
C TYR A 44 -10.72 5.30 5.44
N LEU A 45 -10.36 5.79 4.24
CA LEU A 45 -10.48 7.22 3.90
C LEU A 45 -11.94 7.69 3.79
N THR A 46 -12.88 6.82 3.39
CA THR A 46 -14.32 7.17 3.38
C THR A 46 -14.87 7.47 4.78
N TYR A 47 -14.23 6.94 5.82
CA TYR A 47 -14.57 7.18 7.22
C TYR A 47 -13.74 8.29 7.87
N SER A 48 -13.21 9.22 7.08
CA SER A 48 -12.39 10.35 7.57
C SER A 48 -13.12 11.27 8.56
N TRP A 49 -14.45 11.23 8.58
CA TRP A 49 -15.32 11.92 9.53
C TRP A 49 -15.34 11.31 10.96
N ILE A 50 -14.89 10.05 11.13
CA ILE A 50 -14.78 9.41 12.45
C ILE A 50 -13.49 9.91 13.11
N GLU A 51 -13.56 10.81 14.08
CA GLU A 51 -12.37 11.41 14.73
C GLU A 51 -11.47 10.38 15.43
N SER A 52 -12.08 9.39 16.07
CA SER A 52 -11.36 8.31 16.75
C SER A 52 -10.68 7.38 15.75
N ILE A 53 -9.34 7.42 15.70
CA ILE A 53 -8.55 6.53 14.84
C ILE A 53 -8.84 5.05 15.15
N LYS A 54 -8.99 4.70 16.43
CA LYS A 54 -9.28 3.33 16.87
C LYS A 54 -10.64 2.87 16.35
N GLU A 55 -11.66 3.72 16.48
CA GLU A 55 -13.00 3.42 15.98
C GLU A 55 -13.03 3.34 14.46
N ARG A 56 -12.38 4.29 13.77
CA ARG A 56 -12.27 4.29 12.31
C ARG A 56 -11.64 2.99 11.77
N LYS A 57 -10.57 2.51 12.42
CA LYS A 57 -9.95 1.21 12.11
C LYS A 57 -10.92 0.05 12.33
N SER A 58 -11.68 0.07 13.43
CA SER A 58 -12.66 -0.97 13.76
C SER A 58 -13.79 -1.06 12.74
N VAL A 59 -14.38 0.09 12.38
CA VAL A 59 -15.45 0.18 11.36
C VAL A 59 -14.93 -0.29 10.00
N THR A 60 -13.74 0.14 9.61
CA THR A 60 -13.09 -0.30 8.36
C THR A 60 -12.87 -1.81 8.34
N ALA A 61 -12.38 -2.38 9.45
CA ALA A 61 -12.13 -3.82 9.58
C ALA A 61 -13.43 -4.63 9.41
N SER A 62 -14.50 -4.18 10.06
CA SER A 62 -15.83 -4.77 9.92
C SER A 62 -16.34 -4.70 8.48
N GLN A 63 -16.29 -3.52 7.86
CA GLN A 63 -16.77 -3.29 6.50
C GLN A 63 -16.02 -4.15 5.47
N CYS A 64 -14.70 -4.27 5.62
CA CYS A 64 -13.86 -5.04 4.70
C CYS A 64 -13.79 -6.54 5.04
N LYS A 65 -14.42 -6.97 6.15
CA LYS A 65 -14.33 -8.35 6.68
C LYS A 65 -12.88 -8.81 6.91
N VAL A 66 -12.07 -7.94 7.51
CA VAL A 66 -10.67 -8.19 7.86
C VAL A 66 -10.42 -7.89 9.34
N CYS A 67 -9.25 -8.27 9.85
CA CYS A 67 -8.83 -7.85 11.20
C CYS A 67 -8.31 -6.40 11.20
N THR A 68 -8.36 -5.74 12.35
CA THR A 68 -7.81 -4.38 12.52
C THR A 68 -6.32 -4.29 12.16
N GLY A 69 -5.54 -5.35 12.40
CA GLY A 69 -4.13 -5.40 11.97
C GLY A 69 -3.94 -5.32 10.46
N THR A 70 -4.89 -5.83 9.66
CA THR A 70 -4.87 -5.66 8.20
C THR A 70 -5.11 -4.20 7.80
N VAL A 71 -6.00 -3.52 8.51
CA VAL A 71 -6.25 -2.08 8.32
C VAL A 71 -5.01 -1.27 8.66
N GLU A 72 -4.32 -1.59 9.77
CA GLU A 72 -3.06 -0.94 10.15
C GLU A 72 -1.97 -1.14 9.12
N LYS A 73 -1.83 -2.35 8.59
CA LYS A 73 -0.90 -2.67 7.51
C LYS A 73 -1.21 -1.88 6.24
N ALA A 74 -2.47 -1.79 5.85
CA ALA A 74 -2.92 -1.01 4.70
C ALA A 74 -2.58 0.48 4.85
N ILE A 75 -2.88 1.06 6.01
CA ILE A 75 -2.54 2.45 6.34
C ILE A 75 -1.01 2.64 6.30
N ALA A 76 -0.24 1.79 6.96
CA ALA A 76 1.22 1.92 7.01
C ALA A 76 1.85 1.88 5.60
N LEU A 77 1.37 1.00 4.73
CA LEU A 77 1.84 0.89 3.34
C LEU A 77 1.50 2.12 2.50
N MET A 78 0.30 2.69 2.68
CA MET A 78 -0.24 3.73 1.80
C MET A 78 0.05 5.17 2.28
N THR A 79 0.24 5.40 3.59
CA THR A 79 0.34 6.76 4.17
C THR A 79 1.76 7.34 4.24
N ARG A 80 2.81 6.56 3.93
CA ARG A 80 4.26 6.90 3.77
C ARG A 80 5.23 6.21 4.76
N LYS A 81 6.48 6.04 4.27
CA LYS A 81 7.75 5.78 4.97
C LYS A 81 7.84 4.48 5.76
N LEU A 82 7.95 3.35 5.05
CA LEU A 82 8.77 2.25 5.59
C LEU A 82 10.12 2.87 5.98
N LYS A 83 10.40 2.95 7.28
CA LYS A 83 11.77 3.16 7.74
C LYS A 83 12.53 1.93 7.24
N THR A 84 13.15 2.05 6.09
CA THR A 84 14.18 1.12 5.68
C THR A 84 15.33 1.35 6.66
N GLU A 85 15.37 0.59 7.75
CA GLU A 85 16.53 0.51 8.64
C GLU A 85 17.72 -0.19 7.96
N THR A 86 17.66 -0.40 6.66
CA THR A 86 18.76 -0.92 5.84
C THR A 86 18.90 -0.02 4.62
N ALA A 87 20.14 0.43 4.40
CA ALA A 87 20.55 1.28 3.30
C ALA A 87 19.88 0.86 1.98
N ASN A 88 19.48 1.84 1.17
CA ASN A 88 19.08 1.61 -0.21
C ASN A 88 20.09 0.64 -0.86
N PRO A 89 19.66 -0.50 -1.40
CA PRO A 89 20.54 -1.31 -2.21
C PRO A 89 20.94 -0.47 -3.43
N THR A 90 22.19 -0.01 -3.47
CA THR A 90 22.81 0.44 -4.70
C THR A 90 22.92 -0.78 -5.60
N PHE A 91 22.02 -0.87 -6.57
CA PHE A 91 22.19 -1.79 -7.69
C PHE A 91 23.40 -1.30 -8.50
N LYS A 92 24.48 -2.07 -8.46
CA LYS A 92 25.66 -1.92 -9.34
C LYS A 92 25.42 -2.67 -10.64
#